data_AF-A0A1F8N918-F1
#
_entry.id   AF-A0A1F8N918-F1
#
_cell.length_a   1.000
_cell.length_b   1.000
_cell.length_c   1.000
_cell.angle_alpha   90.00
_cell.angle_beta   90.00
_cell.angle_gamma   90.00
#
_symmetry.space_group_name_H-M   'P 1'
#
loop_
_entity.id
_entity.type
_entity.pdbx_description
1 polymer ?
#
loop_
_entity_poly.entity_id
_entity_poly.type
_entity_poly.pdbx_seq_one_letter_code
_entity_poly.pdbx_strand_id
1 'polypeptide(L)'
;MKNNAARPRYIKGQQVIIQPVKESGLSQRESDINKYAGQVGTISKFYWISPRTEQIFYIYNVRVGMGKKEIVVYEDELEPKLS
;
A
#
# COMPACT_ATOMS: atom_id res chain seq x y z
N MET A 1 13.54 11.93 -24.84
CA MET A 1 13.40 11.91 -23.36
C MET A 1 12.85 10.55 -22.96
N LYS A 2 13.57 9.79 -22.13
CA LYS A 2 13.11 8.45 -21.71
C LYS A 2 11.93 8.63 -20.76
N ASN A 3 10.75 8.15 -21.15
CA ASN A 3 9.59 8.02 -20.27
C ASN A 3 9.92 7.02 -19.14
N ASN A 4 10.58 7.47 -18.08
CA ASN A 4 10.54 6.79 -16.79
C ASN A 4 9.19 7.11 -16.14
N ALA A 5 8.09 6.66 -16.75
CA ALA A 5 6.83 6.56 -16.04
C ALA A 5 7.04 5.49 -14.97
N ALA A 6 7.36 5.88 -13.74
CA ALA A 6 7.44 4.96 -12.61
C ALA A 6 6.10 4.22 -12.57
N ARG A 7 6.09 2.91 -12.86
CA ARG A 7 4.85 2.12 -12.88
C ARG A 7 4.50 1.75 -11.45
N PRO A 8 3.21 1.62 -11.10
CA PRO A 8 2.83 1.15 -9.79
C PRO A 8 3.38 -0.27 -9.59
N ARG A 9 3.97 -0.53 -8.42
CA ARG A 9 4.47 -1.86 -8.07
C ARG A 9 3.34 -2.87 -7.90
N TYR A 10 2.18 -2.42 -7.45
CA TYR A 10 0.99 -3.25 -7.27
C TYR A 10 -0.17 -2.76 -8.13
N ILE A 11 -0.96 -3.69 -8.68
CA ILE A 11 -2.10 -3.35 -9.53
C ILE A 11 -3.43 -3.74 -8.86
N LYS A 12 -4.52 -3.10 -9.28
CA LYS A 12 -5.88 -3.43 -8.81
C LYS A 12 -6.17 -4.92 -9.01
N GLY A 13 -6.70 -5.56 -7.97
CA GLY A 13 -7.01 -7.00 -7.94
C GLY A 13 -5.87 -7.88 -7.45
N GLN A 14 -4.65 -7.36 -7.32
CA GLN A 14 -3.50 -8.12 -6.81
C GLN A 14 -3.64 -8.40 -5.32
N GLN A 15 -3.30 -9.63 -4.91
CA GLN A 15 -3.19 -9.99 -3.49
C GLN A 15 -1.84 -9.58 -2.92
N VAL A 16 -1.86 -9.02 -1.72
CA VAL A 16 -0.68 -8.54 -0.99
C VAL A 16 -0.77 -8.94 0.47
N ILE A 17 0.39 -9.06 1.12
CA ILE A 17 0.51 -9.25 2.57
C ILE A 17 0.81 -7.88 3.17
N ILE A 18 0.08 -7.52 4.22
CA ILE A 18 0.26 -6.24 4.91
C ILE A 18 1.44 -6.37 5.87
N GLN A 19 2.41 -5.48 5.74
CA GLN A 19 3.56 -5.41 6.62
C GLN A 19 3.29 -4.43 7.77
N PRO A 20 3.88 -4.65 8.96
CA PRO A 20 3.83 -3.66 10.02
C PRO A 20 4.53 -2.37 9.59
N VAL A 21 3.97 -1.23 10.00
CA VAL A 21 4.57 0.08 9.71
C VAL A 21 5.88 0.21 10.51
N LYS A 22 6.96 0.60 9.82
CA LYS A 22 8.31 0.69 10.40
C LYS A 22 8.60 2.01 11.10
N GLU A 23 7.81 3.04 10.82
CA GLU A 23 7.97 4.35 11.45
C GLU A 23 7.56 4.30 12.92
N SER A 24 8.41 4.85 13.80
CA SER A 24 8.23 4.90 15.25
C SER A 24 7.33 6.07 15.66
N GLY A 25 6.14 6.13 15.07
CA GLY A 25 5.05 7.00 15.50
C GLY A 25 4.02 6.25 16.36
N LEU A 26 3.17 7.01 17.06
CA LEU A 26 1.93 6.49 17.64
C LEU A 26 0.74 7.06 16.85
N SER A 27 0.85 7.12 15.52
CA SER A 27 -0.24 7.65 14.72
C SER A 27 -1.40 6.66 14.72
N GLN A 28 -2.64 7.18 14.74
CA GLN A 28 -3.85 6.36 14.61
C GLN A 28 -3.80 5.50 13.34
N ARG A 29 -3.17 6.02 12.27
CA ARG A 29 -2.95 5.30 11.01
C ARG A 29 -2.08 4.07 11.20
N GLU A 30 -0.92 4.20 11.85
CA GLU A 30 -0.03 3.05 12.13
C GLU A 30 -0.75 1.99 12.95
N SER A 31 -1.46 2.41 14.01
CA SER A 31 -2.25 1.49 14.83
C SER A 31 -3.29 0.74 13.99
N ASP A 32 -3.96 1.43 13.07
CA ASP A 32 -4.98 0.83 12.22
C ASP A 32 -4.42 -0.12 11.16
N ILE A 33 -3.23 0.16 10.60
CA ILE A 33 -2.56 -0.75 9.65
C ILE A 33 -1.99 -1.96 10.38
N ASN A 34 -1.34 -1.76 11.54
CA ASN A 34 -0.70 -2.83 12.30
C ASN A 34 -1.69 -3.89 12.80
N LYS A 35 -2.97 -3.54 13.00
CA LYS A 35 -4.06 -4.52 13.28
C LYS A 35 -4.23 -5.57 12.19
N TYR A 36 -3.77 -5.29 10.97
CA TYR A 36 -3.87 -6.18 9.82
C TYR A 36 -2.52 -6.75 9.38
N ALA A 37 -1.43 -6.49 10.12
CA ALA A 37 -0.11 -7.01 9.78
C ALA A 37 -0.14 -8.55 9.67
N GLY A 38 0.52 -9.08 8.64
CA GLY A 38 0.54 -10.49 8.27
C GLY A 38 -0.73 -11.00 7.57
N GLN A 39 -1.81 -10.21 7.51
CA GLN A 39 -3.02 -10.60 6.79
C GLN A 39 -2.88 -10.36 5.28
N VAL A 40 -3.62 -11.16 4.52
CA VAL A 40 -3.74 -10.99 3.07
C VAL A 40 -4.85 -9.99 2.76
N GLY A 41 -4.50 -8.97 1.97
CA GLY A 41 -5.43 -8.01 1.40
C GLY A 41 -5.46 -8.06 -0.13
N THR A 42 -6.37 -7.29 -0.73
CA THR A 42 -6.45 -7.12 -2.19
C THR A 42 -6.40 -5.64 -2.55
N ILE A 43 -5.54 -5.24 -3.49
CA ILE A 43 -5.48 -3.86 -3.98
C ILE A 43 -6.83 -3.51 -4.62
N SER A 44 -7.53 -2.50 -4.09
CA SER A 44 -8.79 -2.04 -4.67
C SER A 44 -8.58 -0.85 -5.62
N LYS A 45 -7.67 0.06 -5.27
CA LYS A 45 -7.30 1.27 -6.00
C LYS A 45 -5.88 1.69 -5.63
N PHE A 46 -5.28 2.56 -6.44
CA PHE A 46 -4.04 3.25 -6.10
C PHE A 46 -4.03 4.65 -6.69
N TYR A 47 -3.24 5.52 -6.07
CA TYR A 47 -3.00 6.89 -6.49
C TYR A 47 -1.50 7.14 -6.46
N TRP A 48 -1.06 8.25 -7.06
CA TRP A 48 0.32 8.70 -6.97
C TRP A 48 0.38 10.18 -6.65
N ILE A 49 1.40 10.57 -5.89
CA ILE A 49 1.76 11.96 -5.62
C ILE A 49 3.21 12.20 -6.04
N SER A 50 3.49 13.43 -6.46
CA SER A 50 4.84 13.87 -6.85
C SER A 50 5.15 15.19 -6.15
N PRO A 51 5.69 15.16 -4.92
CA PRO A 51 5.99 16.36 -4.16
C PRO A 51 7.21 17.13 -4.71
N ARG A 52 8.05 16.47 -5.51
CA ARG A 52 9.19 17.05 -6.23
C ARG A 52 9.25 16.46 -7.63
N THR A 53 9.82 17.21 -8.57
CA THR A 53 10.10 16.73 -9.93
C THR A 53 10.87 15.40 -9.85
N GLU A 54 10.46 14.41 -10.65
CA GLU A 54 11.05 13.06 -10.73
C GLU A 54 10.85 12.13 -9.52
N GLN A 55 10.13 12.55 -8.47
CA GLN A 55 9.73 11.67 -7.37
C GLN A 55 8.25 11.29 -7.52
N ILE A 56 7.94 10.00 -7.55
CA ILE A 56 6.57 9.48 -7.59
C ILE A 56 6.40 8.52 -6.42
N PHE A 57 5.42 8.81 -5.56
CA PHE A 57 5.05 7.94 -4.43
C PHE A 57 3.68 7.35 -4.70
N TYR A 58 3.58 6.03 -4.67
CA TYR A 58 2.32 5.32 -4.80
C TYR A 58 1.65 5.11 -3.44
N ILE A 59 0.35 5.37 -3.40
CA ILE A 59 -0.51 5.17 -2.24
C ILE A 59 -1.59 4.17 -2.65
N TYR A 60 -1.74 3.10 -1.88
CA TYR A 60 -2.61 1.98 -2.22
C TYR A 60 -3.79 1.90 -1.25
N ASN A 61 -4.98 1.65 -1.79
CA ASN A 61 -6.12 1.19 -1.00
C ASN A 61 -6.16 -0.33 -1.03
N VAL A 62 -6.16 -0.95 0.14
CA VAL A 62 -6.18 -2.41 0.28
C VAL A 62 -7.43 -2.83 1.02
N ARG A 63 -8.22 -3.71 0.40
CA ARG A 63 -9.36 -4.33 1.06
C ARG A 63 -8.89 -5.47 1.96
N VAL A 64 -9.36 -5.47 3.20
CA VAL A 64 -8.90 -6.37 4.27
C VAL A 64 -10.07 -6.97 5.05
N GLY A 65 -9.87 -8.18 5.58
CA GLY A 65 -10.87 -8.93 6.33
C GLY A 65 -12.08 -9.39 5.50
N MET A 66 -13.10 -9.92 6.17
CA MET A 66 -14.35 -10.39 5.53
C MET A 66 -15.32 -9.24 5.15
N GLY A 67 -15.01 -8.00 5.53
CA GLY A 67 -15.84 -6.82 5.26
C GLY A 67 -15.42 -6.04 4.02
N LYS A 68 -16.10 -4.91 3.77
CA LYS A 68 -15.71 -3.90 2.77
C LYS A 68 -14.69 -2.88 3.33
N LYS A 69 -13.96 -3.24 4.39
CA LYS A 69 -13.00 -2.30 5.00
C LYS A 69 -11.80 -2.12 4.08
N GLU A 70 -11.44 -0.87 3.84
CA GLU A 70 -10.26 -0.49 3.09
C GLU A 70 -9.31 0.27 4.01
N ILE A 71 -8.03 -0.05 3.92
CA ILE A 71 -6.94 0.69 4.56
C ILE A 71 -6.07 1.35 3.49
N VAL A 72 -5.45 2.47 3.86
CA VAL A 72 -4.54 3.22 2.99
C VAL A 72 -3.11 2.93 3.41
N VAL A 73 -2.31 2.38 2.51
CA VAL A 73 -0.94 1.93 2.78
C VAL A 73 0.04 2.45 1.74
N TYR A 74 1.30 2.49 2.12
CA TYR A 74 2.43 2.81 1.27
C TYR A 74 3.06 1.55 0.68
N GLU A 75 3.95 1.74 -0.29
CA GLU A 75 4.53 0.63 -1.05
C GLU A 75 5.38 -0.32 -0.20
N ASP A 76 6.09 0.22 0.80
CA ASP A 76 6.97 -0.51 1.72
C ASP A 76 6.22 -1.20 2.87
N GLU A 77 4.95 -0.85 3.07
CA GLU A 77 4.01 -1.48 4.01
C GLU A 77 3.28 -2.69 3.38
N LEU A 78 3.69 -3.09 2.18
CA LEU A 78 3.12 -4.21 1.44
C LEU A 78 4.20 -5.16 0.93
N GLU A 79 3.86 -6.43 0.88
CA GLU A 79 4.62 -7.46 0.18
C GLU A 79 3.72 -8.18 -0.83
N PRO A 80 4.20 -8.53 -2.04
CA PRO A 80 3.41 -9.35 -2.96
C PRO A 80 3.14 -10.72 -2.33
N LYS A 81 1.88 -11.17 -2.35
CA LYS A 81 1.57 -12.55 -2.00
C LYS A 81 1.99 -13.43 -3.18
N LEU A 82 3.14 -14.08 -3.04
CA LEU A 82 3.58 -15.12 -3.95
C LEU A 82 2.75 -16.38 -3.66
N SER A 83 2.16 -16.96 -4.71
CA SER A 83 1.38 -18.21 -4.60
C SER A 83 2.29 -19.42 -4.48
#